data_AF-A0A478FQD8-F1
#
_entry.id   AF-A0A478FQD8-F1
#
_cell.length_a   1.000
_cell.length_b   1.000
_cell.length_c   1.000
_cell.angle_alpha   90.00
_cell.angle_beta   90.00
_cell.angle_gamma   90.00
#
_symmetry.space_group_name_H-M   'P 1'
#
loop_
_entity.id
_entity.type
_entity.pdbx_description
1 polymer ?
#
loop_
_entity_poly.entity_id
_entity_poly.type
_entity_poly.pdbx_seq_one_letter_code
_entity_poly.pdbx_strand_id
1 'polypeptide(L)'
;MTPQVAGGIVVGTVLVGGTGVGVYMLATRTSDPVTLKQALVGIIDKGDYENNAKLAGYGTNKDVLVADVPENQSWWNARYKEKLEKIKGQDNNRALSSHFRFVDKGYGVGETDAATALNKVCDTAYKLDRDGFKGTEDTDTKFQYRKDVEKFCTVKGTETLQVE
;
A
#
# COMPACT_ATOMS: atom_id res chain seq x y z
N MET A 1 -37.71 -35.95 35.17
CA MET A 1 -37.67 -35.47 33.78
C MET A 1 -37.04 -34.09 33.78
N THR A 2 -35.78 -34.02 33.35
CA THR A 2 -35.08 -32.80 32.94
C THR A 2 -33.97 -33.25 32.00
N PRO A 3 -33.81 -32.61 30.84
CA PRO A 3 -32.50 -32.53 30.22
C PRO A 3 -32.07 -31.06 30.17
N GLN A 4 -30.94 -30.77 30.80
CA GLN A 4 -30.13 -29.61 30.46
C GLN A 4 -29.04 -30.13 29.52
N VAL A 5 -29.16 -29.80 28.23
CA VAL A 5 -28.10 -30.05 27.25
C VAL A 5 -27.20 -28.82 27.25
N ALA A 6 -26.11 -28.89 28.01
CA ALA A 6 -24.98 -27.98 27.90
C ALA A 6 -24.03 -28.54 26.83
N GLY A 7 -24.09 -27.97 25.62
CA GLY A 7 -23.15 -28.27 24.55
C GLY A 7 -21.81 -27.58 24.83
N GLY A 8 -20.80 -28.37 25.16
CA GLY A 8 -19.41 -27.93 25.18
C GLY A 8 -18.78 -27.98 23.79
N ILE A 9 -17.85 -27.07 23.52
CA ILE A 9 -16.68 -27.34 22.67
C ILE A 9 -15.47 -26.74 23.39
N VAL A 10 -14.47 -27.58 23.61
CA VAL A 10 -13.16 -27.25 24.16
C VAL A 10 -12.12 -27.49 23.07
N VAL A 11 -11.06 -26.68 23.12
CA VAL A 11 -9.73 -26.77 22.50
C VAL A 11 -9.52 -26.20 21.09
N GLY A 12 -8.81 -25.07 21.09
CA GLY A 12 -7.77 -24.77 20.12
C GLY A 12 -6.71 -23.91 20.83
N THR A 13 -5.65 -24.55 21.30
CA THR A 13 -4.48 -23.92 21.95
C THR A 13 -3.86 -22.83 21.07
N VAL A 14 -3.72 -21.59 21.59
CA VAL A 14 -2.77 -20.61 21.06
C VAL A 14 -1.49 -20.71 21.86
N LEU A 15 -0.54 -21.47 21.33
CA LEU A 15 0.87 -21.34 21.69
C LEU A 15 1.52 -20.43 20.65
N VAL A 16 1.74 -19.17 21.01
CA VAL A 16 2.89 -18.42 20.51
C VAL A 16 3.49 -17.68 21.70
N GLY A 17 4.52 -18.30 22.27
CA GLY A 17 5.45 -17.62 23.15
C GLY A 17 6.30 -16.64 22.34
N GLY A 18 6.55 -15.47 22.91
CA GLY A 18 7.39 -14.44 22.32
C GLY A 18 7.08 -13.07 22.90
N THR A 19 7.65 -12.78 24.07
CA THR A 19 7.71 -11.42 24.61
C THR A 19 8.55 -10.55 23.69
N GLY A 20 7.89 -9.65 22.95
CA GLY A 20 8.50 -8.58 22.16
C GLY A 20 7.67 -7.32 22.36
N VAL A 21 8.20 -6.41 23.14
CA VAL A 21 7.59 -5.13 23.53
C VAL A 21 7.38 -4.25 22.28
N GLY A 22 6.17 -3.70 22.10
CA GLY A 22 6.03 -2.37 21.48
C GLY A 22 5.37 -2.21 20.10
N VAL A 23 4.37 -3.00 19.68
CA VAL A 23 3.62 -2.71 18.42
C VAL A 23 2.10 -2.49 18.60
N TYR A 24 1.57 -2.68 19.82
CA TYR A 24 0.12 -2.68 20.08
C TYR A 24 -0.55 -1.29 20.27
N MET A 25 0.08 -0.18 19.83
CA MET A 25 -0.54 1.15 19.82
C MET A 25 -0.47 1.87 18.47
N LEU A 26 -0.63 1.16 17.35
CA LEU A 26 -1.12 1.79 16.12
C LEU A 26 -2.64 1.69 15.97
N ALA A 27 -3.33 1.23 17.03
CA ALA A 27 -4.77 1.19 17.07
C ALA A 27 -5.37 2.51 17.58
N THR A 28 -6.08 3.18 16.68
CA THR A 28 -7.17 4.13 16.88
C THR A 28 -6.80 5.61 17.05
N ARG A 29 -7.28 6.43 16.09
CA ARG A 29 -7.39 7.91 16.09
C ARG A 29 -6.33 8.75 15.36
N THR A 30 -5.85 8.30 14.21
CA THR A 30 -5.56 9.24 13.12
C THR A 30 -6.25 8.71 11.86
N SER A 31 -6.90 9.59 11.11
CA SER A 31 -7.58 9.27 9.85
C SER A 31 -6.61 8.82 8.74
N ASP A 32 -5.32 8.83 9.04
CA ASP A 32 -4.22 8.70 8.10
C ASP A 32 -3.67 7.26 8.14
N PRO A 33 -3.29 6.71 6.98
CA PRO A 33 -2.73 5.36 6.89
C PRO A 33 -1.30 5.32 7.44
N VAL A 34 -0.82 4.13 7.76
CA VAL A 34 0.58 3.85 8.11
C VAL A 34 1.46 4.17 6.90
N THR A 35 2.42 5.07 7.08
CA THR A 35 3.38 5.42 6.02
C THR A 35 4.48 4.37 5.91
N LEU A 36 5.18 4.34 4.78
CA LEU A 36 6.28 3.43 4.53
C LEU A 36 7.39 3.61 5.58
N LYS A 37 7.69 4.85 5.98
CA LYS A 37 8.62 5.11 7.09
C LYS A 37 8.20 4.46 8.39
N GLN A 38 6.93 4.55 8.77
CA GLN A 38 6.43 3.93 10.00
C GLN A 38 6.53 2.41 9.92
N ALA A 39 6.16 1.83 8.77
CA ALA A 39 6.26 0.39 8.55
C ALA A 39 7.71 -0.12 8.61
N LEU A 40 8.67 0.64 8.06
CA LEU A 40 10.09 0.27 8.11
C LEU A 40 10.68 0.27 9.53
N VAL A 41 10.06 0.91 10.52
CA VAL A 41 10.57 0.93 11.90
C VAL A 41 10.45 -0.45 12.58
N GLY A 42 9.58 -1.34 12.11
CA GLY A 42 9.48 -2.69 12.67
C GLY A 42 8.34 -3.58 12.18
N ILE A 43 7.66 -3.20 11.09
CA ILE A 43 6.56 -3.97 10.49
C ILE A 43 7.05 -4.77 9.27
N ILE A 44 7.86 -4.15 8.42
CA ILE A 44 8.34 -4.75 7.17
C ILE A 44 9.88 -4.74 7.09
N ASP A 45 10.42 -5.63 6.25
CA ASP A 45 11.86 -5.67 5.95
C ASP A 45 12.28 -4.43 5.15
N LYS A 46 13.45 -3.90 5.49
CA LYS A 46 14.00 -2.65 4.94
C LYS A 46 14.81 -2.83 3.66
N GLY A 47 15.31 -4.04 3.40
CA GLY A 47 16.31 -4.33 2.37
C GLY A 47 15.89 -3.89 0.98
N ASP A 48 14.61 -4.05 0.66
CA ASP A 48 14.06 -3.70 -0.66
C ASP A 48 13.83 -2.18 -0.86
N TYR A 49 13.90 -1.38 0.21
CA TYR A 49 13.47 0.02 0.19
C TYR A 49 14.57 1.03 0.52
N GLU A 50 15.54 0.71 1.38
CA GLU A 50 16.41 1.73 2.01
C GLU A 50 17.57 2.24 1.14
N ASN A 51 17.82 1.67 -0.05
CA ASN A 51 18.85 2.21 -0.94
C ASN A 51 18.38 3.52 -1.59
N ASN A 52 19.20 4.58 -1.55
CA ASN A 52 18.93 5.89 -2.18
C ASN A 52 18.69 5.83 -3.70
N ALA A 53 19.09 4.75 -4.38
CA ALA A 53 18.75 4.51 -5.78
C ALA A 53 17.25 4.17 -5.97
N LYS A 54 16.60 3.62 -4.94
CA LYS A 54 15.17 3.27 -4.98
C LYS A 54 14.29 4.49 -4.73
N LEU A 55 13.08 4.47 -5.29
CA LEU A 55 12.11 5.54 -5.09
C LEU A 55 11.82 5.78 -3.60
N ALA A 56 11.58 4.71 -2.84
CA ALA A 56 11.29 4.81 -1.41
C ALA A 56 12.48 5.28 -0.55
N GLY A 57 13.69 4.85 -0.92
CA GLY A 57 14.91 5.17 -0.18
C GLY A 57 15.38 6.60 -0.41
N TYR A 58 14.94 7.23 -1.51
CA TYR A 58 15.38 8.57 -1.85
C TYR A 58 14.66 9.67 -1.05
N GLY A 59 15.46 10.55 -0.45
CA GLY A 59 14.98 11.75 0.23
C GLY A 59 13.94 11.47 1.31
N THR A 60 12.83 12.20 1.25
CA THR A 60 11.70 12.06 2.20
C THR A 60 10.51 11.30 1.62
N ASN A 61 10.67 10.57 0.51
CA ASN A 61 9.55 9.90 -0.16
C ASN A 61 8.83 8.92 0.77
N LYS A 62 9.56 8.12 1.55
CA LYS A 62 8.99 7.19 2.54
C LYS A 62 8.11 7.85 3.62
N ASP A 63 8.22 9.17 3.82
CA ASP A 63 7.39 9.91 4.78
C ASP A 63 5.94 10.05 4.29
N VAL A 64 5.72 9.98 2.97
CA VAL A 64 4.42 10.24 2.33
C VAL A 64 3.85 9.04 1.59
N LEU A 65 4.67 8.04 1.26
CA LEU A 65 4.23 6.79 0.65
C LEU A 65 3.47 5.93 1.67
N VAL A 66 2.34 5.37 1.26
CA VAL A 66 1.53 4.48 2.10
C VAL A 66 2.08 3.06 2.04
N ALA A 67 2.24 2.41 3.20
CA ALA A 67 2.82 1.08 3.26
C ALA A 67 1.86 -0.03 2.78
N ASP A 68 2.42 -1.06 2.17
CA ASP A 68 1.71 -2.32 1.90
C ASP A 68 1.72 -3.20 3.17
N VAL A 69 0.82 -2.88 4.10
CA VAL A 69 0.65 -3.61 5.36
C VAL A 69 -0.84 -3.83 5.64
N PRO A 70 -1.23 -4.90 6.37
CA PRO A 70 -2.62 -5.22 6.69
C PRO A 70 -3.40 -4.07 7.33
N GLU A 71 -2.74 -3.25 8.15
CA GLU A 71 -3.31 -2.09 8.83
C GLU A 71 -3.87 -1.06 7.84
N ASN A 72 -3.34 -1.00 6.62
CA ASN A 72 -3.76 -0.05 5.59
C ASN A 72 -4.85 -0.61 4.65
N GLN A 73 -5.33 -1.83 4.85
CA GLN A 73 -6.29 -2.47 3.95
C GLN A 73 -7.53 -1.59 3.67
N SER A 74 -8.13 -1.01 4.71
CA SER A 74 -9.30 -0.14 4.57
C SER A 74 -8.99 1.13 3.76
N TRP A 75 -7.80 1.71 3.97
CA TRP A 75 -7.37 2.90 3.24
C TRP A 75 -7.15 2.58 1.76
N TRP A 76 -6.45 1.48 1.44
CA TRP A 76 -6.21 1.06 0.06
C TRP A 76 -7.51 0.81 -0.71
N ASN A 77 -8.48 0.16 -0.06
CA ASN A 77 -9.80 -0.07 -0.62
C ASN A 77 -10.57 1.24 -0.84
N ALA A 78 -10.52 2.19 0.10
CA ALA A 78 -11.13 3.51 -0.06
C ALA A 78 -10.47 4.30 -1.20
N ARG A 79 -9.13 4.34 -1.24
CA ARG A 79 -8.35 5.01 -2.28
C ARG A 79 -8.67 4.48 -3.68
N TYR A 80 -8.77 3.16 -3.83
CA TYR A 80 -9.20 2.55 -5.09
C TYR A 80 -10.61 3.02 -5.48
N LYS A 81 -11.59 2.90 -4.58
CA LYS A 81 -12.98 3.33 -4.85
C LYS A 81 -13.07 4.80 -5.27
N GLU A 82 -12.35 5.68 -4.58
CA GLU A 82 -12.43 7.12 -4.82
C GLU A 82 -11.71 7.58 -6.09
N LYS A 83 -10.60 6.92 -6.45
CA LYS A 83 -9.67 7.46 -7.45
C LYS A 83 -9.48 6.59 -8.69
N LEU A 84 -9.80 5.31 -8.61
CA LEU A 84 -9.42 4.33 -9.63
C LEU A 84 -10.52 3.33 -9.99
N GLU A 85 -11.58 3.18 -9.20
CA GLU A 85 -12.69 2.28 -9.54
C GLU A 85 -13.36 2.71 -10.85
N LYS A 86 -13.69 1.72 -11.69
CA LYS A 86 -14.40 1.95 -12.95
C LYS A 86 -15.80 2.46 -12.65
N ILE A 87 -16.08 3.71 -13.03
CA ILE A 87 -17.44 4.20 -13.12
C ILE A 87 -18.05 3.63 -14.41
N LYS A 88 -19.16 2.91 -14.29
CA LYS A 88 -19.86 2.32 -15.46
C LYS A 88 -20.18 3.43 -16.47
N GLY A 89 -19.76 3.23 -17.72
CA GLY A 89 -20.04 4.15 -18.82
C GLY A 89 -19.02 5.28 -19.02
N GLN A 90 -17.90 5.31 -18.28
CA GLN A 90 -16.80 6.23 -18.54
C GLN A 90 -15.57 5.52 -19.12
N ASP A 91 -14.87 6.25 -19.99
CA ASP A 91 -13.73 5.75 -20.75
C ASP A 91 -12.54 5.36 -19.87
N ASN A 92 -11.69 4.45 -20.38
CA ASN A 92 -10.66 3.71 -19.64
C ASN A 92 -9.46 4.54 -19.11
N ASN A 93 -9.54 5.87 -19.13
CA ASN A 93 -8.43 6.78 -18.80
C ASN A 93 -8.31 7.07 -17.29
N ARG A 94 -8.42 6.01 -16.47
CA ARG A 94 -8.44 6.09 -14.99
C ARG A 94 -7.07 6.43 -14.39
N ALA A 95 -6.03 6.08 -15.12
CA ALA A 95 -4.64 6.28 -14.76
C ALA A 95 -3.82 6.60 -16.02
N LEU A 96 -2.79 7.41 -15.85
CA LEU A 96 -1.95 7.88 -16.95
C LEU A 96 -1.09 6.73 -17.49
N SER A 97 -0.43 6.01 -16.60
CA SER A 97 0.46 4.89 -16.88
C SER A 97 -0.26 3.55 -17.00
N SER A 98 0.32 2.63 -17.76
CA SER A 98 -0.21 1.27 -17.94
C SER A 98 -0.26 0.46 -16.64
N HIS A 99 0.66 0.70 -15.70
CA HIS A 99 0.76 -0.05 -14.44
C HIS A 99 -0.53 0.03 -13.61
N PHE A 100 -1.16 1.20 -13.55
CA PHE A 100 -2.37 1.41 -12.76
C PHE A 100 -3.67 1.13 -13.53
N ARG A 101 -3.61 0.99 -14.86
CA ARG A 101 -4.81 0.71 -15.68
C ARG A 101 -5.37 -0.69 -15.46
N PHE A 102 -4.54 -1.63 -15.01
CA PHE A 102 -4.95 -3.01 -14.72
C PHE A 102 -5.43 -3.24 -13.29
N VAL A 103 -5.34 -2.22 -12.43
CA VAL A 103 -5.79 -2.33 -11.06
C VAL A 103 -7.32 -2.48 -11.02
N ASP A 104 -7.76 -3.51 -10.29
CA ASP A 104 -9.16 -3.92 -10.14
C ASP A 104 -9.64 -3.99 -8.68
N LYS A 105 -8.71 -3.83 -7.72
CA LYS A 105 -9.00 -3.77 -6.28
C LYS A 105 -7.99 -2.91 -5.54
N GLY A 106 -8.37 -2.45 -4.35
CA GLY A 106 -7.48 -1.66 -3.50
C GLY A 106 -6.40 -2.49 -2.82
N TYR A 107 -6.81 -3.57 -2.13
CA TYR A 107 -5.91 -4.39 -1.33
C TYR A 107 -5.85 -5.84 -1.81
N GLY A 108 -4.64 -6.36 -1.96
CA GLY A 108 -4.33 -7.75 -2.29
C GLY A 108 -3.32 -8.35 -1.32
N VAL A 109 -3.40 -9.65 -1.07
CA VAL A 109 -2.59 -10.32 -0.04
C VAL A 109 -1.49 -11.19 -0.64
N GLY A 110 -1.65 -11.64 -1.90
CA GLY A 110 -0.74 -12.60 -2.53
C GLY A 110 -0.04 -12.06 -3.78
N GLU A 111 0.95 -12.82 -4.25
CA GLU A 111 1.72 -12.53 -5.48
C GLU A 111 0.86 -12.49 -6.75
N THR A 112 -0.24 -13.24 -6.77
CA THR A 112 -1.21 -13.21 -7.87
C THR A 112 -1.85 -11.83 -8.07
N ASP A 113 -1.75 -10.97 -7.04
CA ASP A 113 -2.31 -9.63 -7.03
C ASP A 113 -1.27 -8.54 -7.35
N ALA A 114 -0.02 -8.92 -7.65
CA ALA A 114 1.10 -7.99 -7.83
C ALA A 114 0.82 -6.88 -8.85
N ALA A 115 0.08 -7.20 -9.91
CA ALA A 115 -0.26 -6.28 -10.99
C ALA A 115 -1.71 -5.74 -10.95
N THR A 116 -2.55 -6.23 -10.03
CA THR A 116 -4.00 -5.97 -10.05
C THR A 116 -4.52 -5.33 -8.75
N ALA A 117 -3.80 -5.47 -7.64
CA ALA A 117 -4.13 -4.76 -6.40
C ALA A 117 -3.31 -3.48 -6.24
N LEU A 118 -3.97 -2.39 -5.86
CA LEU A 118 -3.35 -1.08 -5.76
C LEU A 118 -2.16 -1.06 -4.78
N ASN A 119 -2.31 -1.65 -3.59
CA ASN A 119 -1.24 -1.76 -2.59
C ASN A 119 0.02 -2.42 -3.18
N LYS A 120 -0.15 -3.49 -3.98
CA LYS A 120 0.96 -4.24 -4.57
C LYS A 120 1.61 -3.50 -5.74
N VAL A 121 0.83 -2.84 -6.58
CA VAL A 121 1.36 -2.01 -7.68
C VAL A 121 2.18 -0.84 -7.12
N CYS A 122 1.68 -0.21 -6.04
CA CYS A 122 2.42 0.84 -5.33
C CYS A 122 3.70 0.29 -4.68
N ASP A 123 3.61 -0.83 -3.95
CA ASP A 123 4.78 -1.46 -3.34
C ASP A 123 5.89 -1.81 -4.35
N THR A 124 5.48 -2.34 -5.51
CA THR A 124 6.39 -2.59 -6.63
C THR A 124 7.08 -1.29 -7.07
N ALA A 125 6.33 -0.20 -7.21
CA ALA A 125 6.89 1.10 -7.60
C ALA A 125 7.94 1.62 -6.61
N TYR A 126 7.72 1.41 -5.30
CA TYR A 126 8.62 1.87 -4.24
C TYR A 126 10.01 1.24 -4.32
N LYS A 127 10.04 -0.02 -4.78
CA LYS A 127 11.24 -0.86 -4.91
C LYS A 127 11.95 -0.66 -6.25
N LEU A 128 11.38 0.11 -7.18
CA LEU A 128 12.03 0.44 -8.44
C LEU A 128 13.09 1.51 -8.27
N ASP A 129 14.03 1.54 -9.22
CA ASP A 129 15.02 2.61 -9.31
C ASP A 129 14.32 3.94 -9.62
N ARG A 130 14.75 5.01 -8.95
CA ARG A 130 14.20 6.37 -9.11
C ARG A 130 14.38 6.90 -10.53
N ASP A 131 15.36 6.41 -11.29
CA ASP A 131 15.55 6.77 -12.70
C ASP A 131 14.38 6.32 -13.59
N GLY A 132 13.56 5.37 -13.12
CA GLY A 132 12.28 5.00 -13.70
C GLY A 132 11.20 6.08 -13.60
N PHE A 133 11.47 7.19 -12.89
CA PHE A 133 10.51 8.25 -12.58
C PHE A 133 10.97 9.66 -12.99
N LYS A 134 12.14 9.80 -13.63
CA LYS A 134 12.74 11.10 -14.03
C LYS A 134 12.17 11.75 -15.31
N GLY A 135 10.95 11.39 -15.72
CA GLY A 135 10.31 12.03 -16.87
C GLY A 135 9.97 13.50 -16.60
N THR A 136 10.02 14.35 -17.62
CA THR A 136 9.79 15.81 -17.50
C THR A 136 8.50 16.30 -18.14
N GLU A 137 7.85 15.48 -18.99
CA GLU A 137 6.70 15.90 -19.80
C GLU A 137 5.54 14.91 -19.70
N ASP A 138 4.31 15.38 -19.90
CA ASP A 138 3.08 14.58 -19.75
C ASP A 138 3.00 13.37 -20.69
N THR A 139 3.73 13.38 -21.82
CA THR A 139 3.81 12.26 -22.76
C THR A 139 4.86 11.21 -22.39
N ASP A 140 5.73 11.51 -21.43
CA ASP A 140 6.77 10.59 -20.95
C ASP A 140 6.15 9.53 -20.04
N THR A 141 6.41 8.25 -20.32
CA THR A 141 5.85 7.13 -19.56
C THR A 141 6.34 7.09 -18.12
N LYS A 142 7.57 7.55 -17.85
CA LYS A 142 8.14 7.69 -16.50
C LYS A 142 7.48 8.85 -15.76
N PHE A 143 7.20 9.96 -16.45
CA PHE A 143 6.45 11.08 -15.87
C PHE A 143 5.03 10.64 -15.48
N GLN A 144 4.32 10.00 -16.41
CA GLN A 144 2.97 9.49 -16.18
C GLN A 144 2.94 8.49 -15.02
N TYR A 145 3.93 7.60 -14.96
CA TYR A 145 4.03 6.63 -13.88
C TYR A 145 4.30 7.31 -12.53
N ARG A 146 5.21 8.29 -12.46
CA ARG A 146 5.42 9.12 -11.28
C ARG A 146 4.12 9.80 -10.84
N LYS A 147 3.38 10.40 -11.77
CA LYS A 147 2.10 11.07 -11.47
C LYS A 147 1.04 10.14 -10.91
N ASP A 148 0.96 8.91 -11.42
CA ASP A 148 0.05 7.93 -10.84
C ASP A 148 0.50 7.48 -9.44
N VAL A 149 1.80 7.28 -9.21
CA VAL A 149 2.32 6.96 -7.86
C VAL A 149 2.03 8.09 -6.88
N GLU A 150 2.28 9.34 -7.27
CA GLU A 150 1.92 10.55 -6.50
C GLU A 150 0.42 10.61 -6.20
N LYS A 151 -0.44 10.24 -7.15
CA LYS A 151 -1.89 10.32 -6.99
C LYS A 151 -2.48 9.21 -6.13
N PHE A 152 -1.98 7.98 -6.32
CA PHE A 152 -2.62 6.78 -5.77
C PHE A 152 -1.90 6.18 -4.57
N CYS A 153 -0.59 6.41 -4.44
CA CYS A 153 0.25 5.72 -3.47
C CYS A 153 0.67 6.60 -2.28
N THR A 154 0.45 7.92 -2.35
CA THR A 154 0.75 8.83 -1.24
C THR A 154 -0.48 9.11 -0.37
N VAL A 155 -0.23 9.52 0.87
CA VAL A 155 -1.27 9.78 1.88
C VAL A 155 -2.37 10.71 1.36
N LYS A 156 -2.01 11.88 0.79
CA LYS A 156 -2.97 12.88 0.31
C LYS A 156 -3.28 12.76 -1.19
N GLY A 157 -2.44 12.08 -1.96
CA GLY A 157 -2.55 12.01 -3.42
C GLY A 157 -2.17 13.30 -4.13
N THR A 158 -1.47 14.21 -3.46
CA THR A 158 -1.03 15.52 -4.00
C THR A 158 0.45 15.82 -3.68
N GLU A 159 1.12 14.91 -3.00
CA GLU A 159 2.54 15.00 -2.68
C GLU A 159 3.37 14.82 -3.95
N THR A 160 4.49 15.54 -4.03
CA THR A 160 5.45 15.40 -5.12
C THR A 160 6.59 14.53 -4.66
N LEU A 161 6.93 13.50 -5.44
CA LEU A 161 8.03 12.61 -5.13
C LEU A 161 9.35 13.21 -5.59
N GLN A 162 10.37 13.06 -4.75
CA GLN A 162 11.74 13.43 -5.08
C GLN A 162 12.33 12.34 -5.99
N VAL A 163 12.92 12.76 -7.10
CA VAL A 163 13.54 11.85 -8.09
C VAL A 163 14.90 12.35 -8.60
N GLU A 164 15.35 13.53 -8.14
CA GLU A 164 16.58 14.21 -8.56
C GLU A 164 17.36 14.75 -7.38
#